data_AF-A0A1E3LTI9-F1
#
_entry.id   AF-A0A1E3LTI9-F1
#
_cell.length_a   1.000
_cell.length_b   1.000
_cell.length_c   1.000
_cell.angle_alpha   90.00
_cell.angle_beta   90.00
_cell.angle_gamma   90.00
#
_symmetry.space_group_name_H-M   'P 1'
#
loop_
_entity.id
_entity.type
_entity.pdbx_description
1 polymer ?
#
loop_
_entity_poly.entity_id
_entity_poly.type
_entity_poly.pdbx_seq_one_letter_code
_entity_poly.pdbx_strand_id
1 'polypeptide(L)'
;MERIASAHKTKAAKIRALNEAGYSTTAISDFIGIRYQHTYNVLLRAGRVGSANETPAQTIDAAQILEVSAEGVVRLPDSILKELGLLGNAGQLFVRQTPEGLLLLPRQAVLDHLQRLAVERMPEHADLLSALLNRTSGNSPGTP
;
A
#
# COMPACT_ATOMS: atom_id res chain seq x y z
N MET A 1 16.77 -15.95 15.68
CA MET A 1 17.16 -16.35 14.31
C MET A 1 17.87 -17.70 14.26
N GLU A 2 18.83 -17.98 15.14
CA GLU A 2 19.65 -19.20 15.11
C GLU A 2 18.87 -20.53 15.19
N ARG A 3 17.80 -20.59 15.99
CA ARG A 3 16.89 -21.75 16.06
C ARG A 3 16.21 -22.08 14.72
N ILE A 4 15.89 -21.07 13.92
CA ILE A 4 15.23 -21.25 12.60
C ILE A 4 16.28 -21.58 11.54
N ALA A 5 17.43 -20.89 11.57
CA ALA A 5 18.48 -21.07 10.59
C ALA A 5 19.23 -22.42 10.72
N SER A 6 19.37 -22.97 11.94
CA SER A 6 20.06 -24.24 12.19
C SER A 6 19.37 -25.45 11.57
N ALA A 7 18.04 -25.39 11.36
CA ALA A 7 17.26 -26.45 10.73
C ALA A 7 17.53 -26.59 9.20
N HIS A 8 18.26 -25.65 8.60
CA HIS A 8 18.46 -25.59 7.15
C HIS A 8 19.93 -25.63 6.76
N LYS A 9 20.27 -26.48 5.78
CA LYS A 9 21.67 -26.70 5.36
C LYS A 9 22.22 -25.63 4.41
N THR A 10 21.37 -25.00 3.60
CA THR A 10 21.81 -24.01 2.59
C THR A 10 21.48 -22.60 3.00
N LYS A 11 22.34 -21.63 2.62
CA LYS A 11 22.11 -20.19 2.86
C LYS A 11 20.75 -19.76 2.30
N ALA A 12 20.38 -20.23 1.10
CA ALA A 12 19.09 -19.92 0.48
C ALA A 12 17.88 -20.49 1.25
N ALA A 13 18.00 -21.68 1.86
CA ALA A 13 16.95 -22.23 2.70
C ALA A 13 16.82 -21.45 4.03
N LYS A 14 17.94 -21.06 4.64
CA LYS A 14 17.96 -20.20 5.84
C LYS A 14 17.28 -18.85 5.57
N ILE A 15 17.60 -18.20 4.45
CA ILE A 15 17.02 -16.91 4.05
C ILE A 15 15.49 -17.02 3.91
N ARG A 16 14.99 -18.04 3.21
CA ARG A 16 13.54 -18.26 3.04
C ARG A 16 12.84 -18.51 4.35
N ALA A 17 13.39 -19.38 5.21
CA ALA A 17 12.80 -19.71 6.49
C ALA A 17 12.78 -18.53 7.47
N LEU A 18 13.82 -17.70 7.47
CA LEU A 18 13.84 -16.48 8.28
C LEU A 18 12.85 -15.44 7.76
N ASN A 19 12.70 -15.31 6.44
CA ASN A 19 11.69 -14.42 5.86
C ASN A 19 10.26 -14.90 6.16
N GLU A 20 10.02 -16.22 6.17
CA GLU A 20 8.74 -16.82 6.59
C GLU A 20 8.41 -16.53 8.06
N ALA A 21 9.43 -16.47 8.90
CA ALA A 21 9.31 -16.10 10.30
C ALA A 21 9.18 -14.58 10.53
N GLY A 22 9.05 -13.78 9.45
CA GLY A 22 8.77 -12.34 9.51
C GLY A 22 10.00 -11.45 9.68
N TYR A 23 11.22 -11.96 9.52
CA TYR A 23 12.42 -11.12 9.61
C TYR A 23 12.67 -10.32 8.32
N SER A 24 13.12 -9.07 8.47
CA SER A 24 13.44 -8.18 7.35
C SER A 24 14.68 -8.64 6.58
N THR A 25 14.76 -8.27 5.30
CA THR A 25 15.89 -8.62 4.42
C THR A 25 17.24 -8.13 4.97
N THR A 26 17.28 -6.95 5.57
CA THR A 26 18.47 -6.38 6.23
C THR A 26 18.88 -7.21 7.45
N ALA A 27 17.92 -7.55 8.31
CA ALA A 27 18.22 -8.35 9.50
C ALA A 27 18.69 -9.77 9.14
N ILE A 28 18.18 -10.33 8.04
CA ILE A 28 18.63 -11.61 7.48
C ILE A 28 20.04 -11.51 6.89
N SER A 29 20.36 -10.44 6.15
CA SER A 29 21.69 -10.26 5.56
C SER A 29 22.77 -10.14 6.63
N ASP A 30 22.48 -9.38 7.68
CA ASP A 30 23.40 -9.13 8.79
C ASP A 30 23.62 -10.42 9.60
N PHE A 31 22.56 -11.18 9.86
CA PHE A 31 22.65 -12.44 10.61
C PHE A 31 23.38 -13.56 9.86
N ILE A 32 23.16 -13.69 8.55
CA ILE A 32 23.82 -14.74 7.74
C ILE A 32 25.23 -14.30 7.30
N GLY A 33 25.56 -13.01 7.41
CA GLY A 33 26.86 -12.45 7.00
C GLY A 33 27.03 -12.43 5.48
N ILE A 34 25.98 -12.08 4.75
CA ILE A 34 25.98 -12.04 3.28
C ILE A 34 25.53 -10.67 2.79
N ARG A 35 25.94 -10.31 1.57
CA ARG A 35 25.51 -9.06 0.95
C ARG A 35 23.98 -9.02 0.82
N TYR A 36 23.38 -7.90 1.20
CA TYR A 36 21.95 -7.62 1.07
C TYR A 36 21.36 -8.06 -0.27
N GLN A 37 22.04 -7.75 -1.38
CA GLN A 37 21.61 -8.11 -2.73
C GLN A 37 21.45 -9.63 -2.92
N HIS A 38 22.27 -10.45 -2.26
CA HIS A 38 22.16 -11.90 -2.33
C HIS A 38 20.89 -12.37 -1.62
N THR A 39 20.61 -11.82 -0.43
CA THR A 39 19.36 -12.08 0.30
C THR A 39 18.14 -11.67 -0.51
N TYR A 40 18.18 -10.48 -1.11
CA TYR A 40 17.13 -9.95 -1.98
C TYR A 40 16.89 -10.86 -3.19
N ASN A 41 17.93 -11.22 -3.94
CA ASN A 41 17.81 -12.08 -5.12
C ASN A 41 17.29 -13.48 -4.79
N VAL A 42 17.65 -14.03 -3.62
CA VAL A 42 17.13 -15.33 -3.15
C VAL A 42 15.64 -15.23 -2.86
N LEU A 43 15.19 -14.16 -2.22
CA LEU A 43 13.77 -13.96 -1.92
C LEU A 43 12.97 -13.57 -3.16
N LEU A 44 13.57 -12.83 -4.09
CA LEU A 44 13.01 -12.51 -5.40
C LEU A 44 12.76 -13.76 -6.24
N ARG A 45 13.77 -14.63 -6.38
CA ARG A 45 13.62 -15.91 -7.08
C ARG A 45 12.64 -16.86 -6.38
N ALA A 46 12.42 -16.69 -5.08
CA ALA A 46 11.45 -17.46 -4.32
C ALA A 46 10.03 -16.87 -4.38
N GLY A 47 9.82 -15.74 -5.08
CA GLY A 47 8.54 -15.02 -5.11
C GLY A 47 8.11 -14.46 -3.76
N ARG A 48 9.04 -14.32 -2.81
CA ARG A 48 8.76 -13.88 -1.41
C ARG A 48 9.08 -12.41 -1.17
N VAL A 49 9.91 -11.83 -2.02
CA VAL A 49 10.12 -10.40 -2.11
C VAL A 49 9.91 -10.09 -3.57
N GLY A 50 8.77 -9.51 -3.92
CA GLY A 50 8.64 -8.92 -5.24
C GLY A 50 9.74 -7.86 -5.40
N SER A 51 10.21 -7.66 -6.63
CA SER A 51 10.40 -6.28 -7.09
C SER A 51 9.23 -5.48 -6.54
N ALA A 52 9.44 -4.24 -6.13
CA ALA A 52 8.40 -3.37 -5.56
C ALA A 52 7.22 -3.06 -6.52
N ASN A 53 6.92 -3.96 -7.47
CA ASN A 53 5.88 -3.96 -8.47
C ASN A 53 4.90 -5.15 -8.39
N GLU A 54 4.95 -6.08 -7.42
CA GLU A 54 3.99 -7.20 -7.44
C GLU A 54 3.43 -7.54 -6.04
N THR A 55 2.49 -6.70 -5.60
CA THR A 55 1.19 -7.24 -5.19
C THR A 55 0.39 -7.39 -6.47
N PRO A 56 -0.36 -8.48 -6.73
CA PRO A 56 -1.25 -8.54 -7.89
C PRO A 56 -2.49 -7.67 -7.61
N ALA A 57 -2.29 -6.36 -7.43
CA ALA A 57 -3.19 -5.40 -8.04
C ALA A 57 -2.83 -5.46 -9.52
N GLN A 58 -3.83 -5.66 -10.36
CA GLN A 58 -3.68 -5.67 -11.81
C GLN A 58 -2.81 -4.48 -12.24
N THR A 59 -1.86 -4.77 -13.12
CA THR A 59 -1.00 -3.81 -13.80
C THR A 59 -1.81 -2.62 -14.30
N ILE A 60 -1.80 -1.50 -13.57
CA ILE A 60 -2.18 -0.19 -14.12
C ILE A 60 -0.89 0.46 -14.61
N ASP A 61 -0.33 -0.10 -15.67
CA ASP A 61 0.74 0.55 -16.45
C ASP A 61 0.20 0.93 -17.84
N ALA A 62 -1.09 1.23 -17.90
CA ALA A 62 -1.72 1.87 -19.04
C ALA A 62 -1.84 3.36 -18.71
N ALA A 63 -0.89 4.16 -19.17
CA ALA A 63 -1.09 5.60 -19.25
C ALA A 63 -2.31 5.86 -20.15
N GLN A 64 -3.45 6.15 -19.53
CA GLN A 64 -4.67 6.47 -20.26
C GLN A 64 -4.75 7.96 -20.46
N ILE A 65 -4.97 8.38 -21.71
CA ILE A 65 -5.25 9.77 -22.03
C ILE A 65 -6.67 10.07 -21.57
N LEU A 66 -6.80 11.07 -20.70
CA LEU A 66 -8.08 11.60 -20.28
C LEU A 66 -8.31 12.93 -20.98
N GLU A 67 -9.45 13.08 -21.65
CA GLU A 67 -9.86 14.36 -22.21
C GLU A 67 -10.41 15.27 -21.10
N VAL A 68 -9.93 16.51 -21.09
CA VAL A 68 -10.43 17.57 -20.21
C VAL A 68 -11.41 18.39 -21.02
N SER A 69 -12.66 18.49 -20.56
CA SER A 69 -13.66 19.31 -21.24
C SER A 69 -13.33 20.81 -21.11
N ALA A 70 -13.99 21.65 -21.92
CA ALA A 70 -13.87 23.11 -21.81
C ALA A 70 -14.31 23.67 -20.43
N GLU A 71 -15.06 22.89 -19.67
CA GLU A 71 -15.54 23.21 -18.32
C GLU A 71 -14.56 22.72 -17.22
N GLY A 72 -13.43 22.11 -17.60
CA GLY A 72 -12.46 21.54 -16.68
C GLY A 72 -12.89 20.19 -16.08
N VAL A 73 -13.88 19.53 -16.68
CA VAL A 73 -14.37 18.23 -16.21
C VAL A 73 -13.55 17.12 -16.86
N VAL A 74 -13.06 16.19 -16.03
CA VAL A 74 -12.35 14.99 -16.48
C VAL A 74 -13.24 13.78 -16.20
N ARG A 75 -13.56 13.02 -17.24
CA ARG A 75 -14.36 11.80 -17.10
C ARG A 75 -13.44 10.60 -16.91
N LEU A 76 -13.50 10.00 -15.72
CA LEU A 76 -12.77 8.78 -15.42
C LEU A 76 -13.42 7.57 -16.12
N PRO A 77 -12.64 6.73 -16.83
CA PRO A 77 -13.10 5.48 -17.40
C PRO A 77 -13.64 4.52 -16.33
N ASP A 78 -14.60 3.68 -16.73
CA ASP A 78 -15.23 2.68 -15.86
C ASP A 78 -14.22 1.71 -15.24
N SER A 79 -13.10 1.43 -15.91
CA SER A 79 -12.01 0.61 -15.36
C SER A 79 -11.40 1.25 -14.11
N ILE A 80 -11.10 2.55 -14.17
CA ILE A 80 -10.54 3.31 -13.05
C ILE A 80 -11.58 3.44 -11.94
N LEU A 81 -12.84 3.71 -12.28
CA LEU A 81 -13.93 3.77 -11.30
C LEU A 81 -14.13 2.42 -10.59
N LYS A 82 -14.00 1.30 -11.29
CA LYS A 82 -14.09 -0.04 -10.71
C LYS A 82 -12.95 -0.30 -9.73
N GLU A 83 -11.72 0.04 -10.09
CA GLU A 83 -10.55 -0.10 -9.22
C GLU A 83 -10.64 0.78 -7.98
N LEU A 84 -11.18 1.99 -8.13
CA LEU A 84 -11.44 2.91 -7.02
C LEU A 84 -12.68 2.53 -6.19
N GLY A 85 -13.41 1.49 -6.57
CA GLY A 85 -14.63 1.03 -5.89
C GLY A 85 -15.82 2.00 -6.03
N LEU A 86 -15.80 2.86 -7.04
CA LEU A 86 -16.79 3.91 -7.31
C LEU A 86 -17.72 3.56 -8.48
N LEU A 87 -17.56 2.39 -9.09
CA LEU A 87 -18.44 1.94 -10.15
C LEU A 87 -19.86 1.73 -9.61
N GLY A 88 -20.82 2.53 -10.10
CA GLY A 88 -22.23 2.41 -9.74
C GLY A 88 -22.68 3.16 -8.48
N ASN A 89 -21.76 3.83 -7.76
CA ASN A 89 -22.09 4.66 -6.61
C ASN A 89 -21.50 6.06 -6.78
N ALA A 90 -22.32 7.11 -6.59
CA ALA A 90 -21.80 8.46 -6.44
C ALA A 90 -20.96 8.52 -5.16
N GLY A 91 -19.64 8.59 -5.30
CA GLY A 91 -18.71 8.66 -4.18
C GLY A 91 -17.76 9.86 -4.32
N GLN A 92 -17.01 10.11 -3.24
CA GLN A 92 -16.06 11.21 -3.17
C GLN A 92 -14.65 10.72 -3.46
N LEU A 93 -13.96 11.42 -4.35
CA LEU A 93 -12.53 11.27 -4.60
C LEU A 93 -11.77 12.42 -3.95
N PHE A 94 -10.69 12.09 -3.28
CA PHE A 94 -9.73 13.09 -2.82
C PHE A 94 -8.71 13.33 -3.91
N VAL A 95 -8.48 14.60 -4.22
CA VAL A 95 -7.48 15.02 -5.19
C VAL A 95 -6.36 15.72 -4.43
N ARG A 96 -5.13 15.23 -4.57
CA ARG A 96 -3.94 15.87 -4.02
C ARG A 96 -3.03 16.29 -5.15
N GLN A 97 -2.66 17.57 -5.18
CA GLN A 97 -1.66 18.06 -6.09
C GLN A 97 -0.26 17.68 -5.60
N THR A 98 0.55 17.11 -6.48
CA THR A 98 1.94 16.76 -6.27
C THR A 98 2.81 17.46 -7.33
N PRO A 99 4.15 17.52 -7.15
CA PRO A 99 5.04 18.09 -8.18
C PRO A 99 4.97 17.36 -9.52
N GLU A 100 4.56 16.09 -9.51
CA GLU A 100 4.48 15.21 -10.68
C GLU A 100 3.08 15.21 -11.33
N GLY A 101 2.07 15.79 -10.67
CA GLY A 101 0.71 15.88 -11.22
C GLY A 101 -0.40 15.84 -10.16
N LEU A 102 -1.55 15.26 -10.53
CA LEU A 102 -2.69 15.08 -9.65
C LEU A 102 -2.76 13.63 -9.20
N LEU A 103 -2.79 13.41 -7.89
CA LEU A 103 -3.02 12.11 -7.28
C LEU A 103 -4.49 12.01 -6.86
N LEU A 104 -5.19 11.01 -7.41
CA LEU A 104 -6.56 10.68 -7.04
C LEU A 104 -6.55 9.54 -6.03
N LEU A 105 -7.23 9.73 -4.90
CA LEU A 105 -7.31 8.74 -3.83
C LEU A 105 -8.77 8.50 -3.46
N PRO A 106 -9.20 7.22 -3.34
CA PRO A 106 -10.50 6.92 -2.79
C PRO A 106 -10.51 7.27 -1.30
N ARG A 107 -11.67 7.69 -0.79
CA ARG A 107 -11.85 8.09 0.62
C ARG A 107 -11.26 7.09 1.61
N GLN A 108 -11.49 5.80 1.39
CA GLN A 108 -10.99 4.76 2.29
C GLN A 108 -9.47 4.73 2.36
N ALA A 109 -8.79 4.84 1.21
CA ALA A 109 -7.33 4.86 1.18
C ALA A 109 -6.74 6.09 1.90
N VAL A 110 -7.44 7.23 1.87
CA VAL A 110 -7.05 8.43 2.63
C VAL A 110 -7.20 8.19 4.12
N LEU A 111 -8.31 7.59 4.55
CA LEU A 111 -8.52 7.26 5.96
C LEU A 111 -7.47 6.27 6.47
N ASP A 112 -7.18 5.23 5.71
CA ASP A 112 -6.15 4.24 6.07
C ASP A 112 -4.75 4.87 6.14
N HIS A 113 -4.47 5.88 5.31
CA HIS A 113 -3.22 6.62 5.37
C HIS A 113 -3.14 7.52 6.61
N LEU A 114 -4.21 8.26 6.90
CA LEU A 114 -4.29 9.12 8.08
C LEU A 114 -4.22 8.30 9.37
N GLN A 115 -4.86 7.13 9.40
CA GLN A 115 -4.84 6.24 10.55
C GLN A 115 -3.44 5.68 10.80
N ARG A 116 -2.71 5.28 9.75
CA ARG A 116 -1.30 4.88 9.87
C ARG A 116 -0.42 6.00 10.39
N LEU A 117 -0.56 7.21 9.86
CA LEU A 117 0.19 8.38 10.34
C LEU A 117 -0.13 8.71 11.80
N ALA A 118 -1.40 8.59 12.21
CA ALA A 118 -1.82 8.80 13.58
C ALA A 118 -1.16 7.80 14.54
N VAL A 119 -1.12 6.51 14.17
CA VAL A 119 -0.44 5.47 14.97
C VAL A 119 1.05 5.73 15.07
N GLU A 120 1.71 6.15 13.98
CA GLU A 120 3.16 6.41 13.97
C GLU A 120 3.57 7.66 14.75
N ARG A 121 2.74 8.71 14.73
CA ARG A 121 3.10 10.02 15.31
C ARG A 121 2.49 10.26 16.69
N MET A 122 1.35 9.65 16.99
CA MET A 122 0.58 9.89 18.23
C MET A 122 -0.12 8.59 18.68
N PRO A 123 0.63 7.56 19.08
CA PRO A 123 0.08 6.24 19.42
C PRO A 123 -0.94 6.32 20.57
N GLU A 124 -0.73 7.22 21.53
CA GLU A 124 -1.62 7.42 22.68
C GLU A 124 -2.97 8.07 22.34
N HIS A 125 -3.13 8.63 21.12
CA HIS A 125 -4.37 9.24 20.65
C HIS A 125 -4.97 8.53 19.42
N ALA A 126 -4.39 7.40 18.99
CA ALA A 126 -4.76 6.70 17.76
C ALA A 126 -6.22 6.21 17.77
N ASP A 127 -6.71 5.72 18.91
CA ASP A 127 -8.09 5.22 19.04
C ASP A 127 -9.12 6.35 18.94
N LEU A 128 -8.80 7.52 19.52
CA LEU A 128 -9.68 8.69 19.51
C LEU A 128 -9.75 9.32 18.11
N LEU A 129 -8.62 9.39 17.40
CA LEU A 129 -8.56 9.85 16.01
C LEU A 129 -9.31 8.91 15.06
N SER A 130 -9.18 7.60 15.24
CA SER A 130 -9.92 6.60 14.46
C SER A 130 -11.43 6.75 14.64
N ALA A 131 -11.88 7.00 15.88
CA ALA A 131 -13.30 7.25 16.17
C ALA A 131 -13.84 8.53 15.53
N LEU A 132 -13.07 9.63 15.54
CA LEU A 132 -13.48 10.91 14.94
C LEU A 132 -13.53 10.86 13.41
N LEU A 133 -12.54 10.24 12.78
CA LEU A 133 -12.46 10.10 11.32
C LEU A 133 -13.59 9.23 10.76
N ASN A 134 -14.05 8.23 11.52
CA ASN A 134 -15.19 7.41 11.15
C ASN A 134 -16.53 8.13 11.38
N ARG A 135 -16.61 9.06 12.34
CA ARG A 135 -17.86 9.79 12.66
C ARG A 135 -18.23 10.85 11.63
N THR A 136 -17.25 11.51 11.00
CA THR A 136 -17.49 12.47 9.92
C THR A 136 -18.00 11.83 8.62
N SER A 137 -17.96 10.49 8.50
CA SER A 137 -18.59 9.73 7.40
C SER A 137 -20.11 9.63 7.50
N GLY A 138 -20.69 9.86 8.68
CA GLY A 138 -22.07 9.46 9.00
C GLY A 138 -23.05 10.60 9.21
N ASN A 139 -22.70 11.86 8.91
CA ASN A 139 -23.58 12.98 9.17
C ASN A 139 -23.70 13.91 7.96
N SER A 140 -24.53 13.51 6.99
CA SER A 140 -25.34 14.48 6.27
C SER A 140 -26.62 14.66 7.07
N PRO A 141 -26.82 15.78 7.80
CA PRO A 141 -28.17 16.15 8.17
C PRO A 141 -28.87 16.51 6.86
N GLY A 142 -29.76 15.62 6.41
CA GLY A 142 -30.81 16.00 5.49
C GLY A 142 -31.63 17.08 6.18
N THR A 143 -31.52 18.31 5.70
CA THR A 143 -32.45 19.38 6.04
C THR A 143 -33.58 19.34 5.00
N PRO A 144 -34.85 19.26 5.42
CA PRO A 144 -36.01 19.44 4.53
C PRO A 144 -36.11 20.88 4.01
#